data_AF-A0A838S870-F1
#
_entry.id   AF-A0A838S870-F1
#
_cell.length_a   1.000
_cell.length_b   1.000
_cell.length_c   1.000
_cell.angle_alpha   90.00
_cell.angle_beta   90.00
_cell.angle_gamma   90.00
#
_symmetry.space_group_name_H-M   'P 1'
#
loop_
_entity.id
_entity.type
_entity.pdbx_description
1 polymer ?
#
loop_
_entity_poly.entity_id
_entity_poly.type
_entity_poly.pdbx_seq_one_letter_code
_entity_poly.pdbx_strand_id
1 'polypeptide(L)' 'PSFKGIMAAKKKPVTTMTLADVGIDASEVGLANATSTVTDATPRPPREAGQVVTDEGDGAAKLVEYLVGQKLI' A
#
# COMPACT_ATOMS: atom_id res chain seq x y z
N PRO A 1 16.62 -10.01 -16.15
CA PRO A 1 17.26 -9.35 -17.31
C PRO A 1 18.65 -9.93 -17.61
N SER A 2 19.03 -10.10 -18.89
CA SER A 2 20.37 -10.57 -19.25
C SER A 2 21.40 -9.45 -19.10
N PHE A 3 22.67 -9.81 -18.91
CA PHE A 3 23.78 -8.84 -18.82
C PHE A 3 23.82 -7.90 -20.04
N LYS A 4 23.58 -8.44 -21.24
CA LYS A 4 23.44 -7.67 -22.48
C LYS A 4 22.31 -6.64 -22.40
N GLY A 5 21.17 -7.01 -21.82
CA GLY A 5 20.02 -6.12 -21.64
C GLY A 5 20.30 -4.96 -20.67
N ILE A 6 20.94 -5.24 -19.53
CA ILE A 6 21.31 -4.20 -18.54
C ILE A 6 22.31 -3.20 -19.17
N MET A 7 23.30 -3.71 -19.90
CA MET A 7 24.30 -2.87 -20.56
C MET A 7 23.71 -2.00 -21.68
N ALA A 8 22.74 -2.51 -22.43
CA ALA A 8 22.01 -1.72 -23.42
C ALA A 8 21.15 -0.62 -22.77
N ALA A 9 20.44 -0.95 -21.68
CA ALA A 9 19.61 0.01 -20.95
C ALA A 9 20.45 1.15 -20.35
N LYS A 10 21.59 0.85 -19.72
CA LYS A 10 22.51 1.86 -19.18
C LYS A 10 23.05 2.84 -20.23
N LYS A 11 23.16 2.42 -21.49
CA LYS A 11 23.67 3.25 -22.59
C LYS A 11 22.59 4.10 -23.27
N LYS A 12 21.31 3.75 -23.11
CA LYS A 12 20.22 4.48 -23.74
C LYS A 12 20.07 5.84 -23.02
N PRO A 13 20.08 6.97 -23.74
CA PRO A 13 19.88 8.27 -23.12
C PRO A 13 18.47 8.34 -22.52
N VAL A 14 18.36 8.91 -21.32
CA VAL A 14 17.09 9.20 -20.66
C VAL A 14 16.77 10.66 -20.91
N THR A 15 15.66 10.91 -21.61
CA THR A 15 15.16 12.27 -21.82
C THR A 15 14.51 12.76 -20.53
N THR A 16 14.98 13.89 -20.03
CA THR A 16 14.34 14.61 -18.93
C THR A 16 13.51 15.73 -19.53
N MET A 17 12.24 15.83 -19.13
CA MET A 17 11.32 16.87 -19.57
C MET A 17 10.89 17.72 -18.39
N THR A 18 10.73 19.01 -18.62
CA THR A 18 10.13 19.98 -17.71
C THR A 18 8.62 20.09 -17.98
N LEU A 19 7.89 20.75 -17.08
CA LEU A 19 6.47 21.04 -17.32
C LEU A 19 6.25 21.89 -18.58
N ALA A 20 7.17 22.81 -18.87
CA ALA A 20 7.12 23.65 -20.06
C ALA A 20 7.26 22.83 -21.35
N ASP A 21 8.07 21.76 -21.34
CA ASP A 21 8.26 20.89 -22.50
C ASP A 21 7.01 20.09 -22.89
N VAL A 22 6.04 19.98 -21.96
CA VAL A 22 4.78 19.24 -22.14
C VAL A 22 3.53 20.13 -22.05
N GLY A 23 3.71 21.45 -21.89
CA GLY A 23 2.61 22.41 -21.86
C GLY A 23 1.70 22.31 -20.63
N ILE A 24 2.22 21.83 -19.50
CA ILE A 24 1.47 21.72 -18.24
C ILE A 24 1.71 22.98 -17.40
N ASP A 25 0.64 23.57 -16.89
CA ASP A 25 0.73 24.72 -15.98
C ASP A 25 1.17 24.26 -14.58
N ALA A 26 2.09 25.01 -13.97
CA ALA A 26 2.60 24.68 -12.63
C ALA A 26 1.52 24.77 -11.54
N SER A 27 0.43 25.52 -11.79
CA SER A 27 -0.74 25.63 -10.91
C SER A 27 -1.68 24.43 -10.96
N GLU A 28 -1.48 23.48 -11.88
CA GLU A 28 -2.29 22.26 -11.97
C GLU A 28 -1.66 21.07 -11.21
N VAL A 29 -0.39 21.20 -10.81
CA VAL A 29 0.41 20.08 -10.30
C VAL A 29 1.12 20.43 -8.99
N GLY A 30 1.64 19.39 -8.33
CA GLY A 30 2.41 19.55 -7.09
C GLY A 30 1.54 19.67 -5.84
N LEU A 31 2.21 19.71 -4.69
CA LEU A 31 1.56 19.66 -3.38
C LEU A 31 0.59 20.83 -3.14
N ALA A 32 0.91 22.01 -3.66
CA ALA A 32 0.09 23.22 -3.48
C ALA A 32 -1.29 23.11 -4.16
N ASN A 33 -1.43 22.24 -5.17
CA ASN A 33 -2.63 22.10 -5.99
C ASN A 33 -3.28 20.71 -5.83
N ALA A 34 -2.82 19.91 -4.86
CA ALA A 34 -3.40 18.61 -4.55
C ALA A 34 -4.76 18.75 -3.86
N THR A 35 -5.72 17.89 -4.20
CA THR A 35 -7.08 17.88 -3.60
C THR A 35 -7.13 17.22 -2.22
N SER A 36 -6.04 16.58 -1.80
CA SER A 36 -5.90 15.93 -0.51
C SER A 36 -4.50 16.14 0.06
N THR A 37 -4.38 16.02 1.38
CA THR A 37 -3.10 16.13 2.09
C THR A 37 -2.94 14.98 3.07
N VAL A 38 -1.70 14.52 3.25
CA VAL A 38 -1.36 13.53 4.27
C VAL A 38 -1.27 14.24 5.61
N THR A 39 -2.22 13.95 6.50
CA THR A 39 -2.24 14.52 7.86
C THR A 39 -1.34 13.75 8.82
N ASP A 40 -1.22 12.44 8.65
CA ASP A 40 -0.38 11.56 9.46
C ASP A 40 -0.04 10.27 8.71
N ALA A 41 1.08 9.64 9.06
CA ALA A 41 1.51 8.36 8.50
C ALA A 41 2.30 7.54 9.53
N THR A 42 1.63 6.59 10.18
CA THR A 42 2.25 5.67 11.14
C THR A 42 2.38 4.25 10.58
N PRO A 43 3.47 3.53 10.88
CA PRO A 43 3.59 2.10 10.56
C PRO A 43 2.44 1.29 11.18
N ARG A 44 1.98 0.26 10.47
CA ARG A 44 1.01 -0.68 11.03
C ARG A 44 1.63 -1.38 12.24
N PRO A 45 0.93 -1.45 13.39
CA PRO A 45 1.37 -2.26 14.51
C PRO A 45 1.65 -3.72 14.08
N PRO A 46 2.61 -4.40 14.71
CA PRO A 46 2.86 -5.83 14.46
C PRO A 46 1.58 -6.66 14.64
N ARG A 47 1.48 -7.79 13.93
CA ARG A 47 0.38 -8.73 14.15
C ARG A 47 0.51 -9.34 15.53
N GLU A 48 -0.54 -9.22 16.33
CA GLU A 48 -0.65 -9.93 17.61
C GLU A 48 -0.97 -11.41 17.38
N ALA A 49 -0.64 -12.24 18.37
CA ALA A 49 -1.04 -13.64 18.33
C ALA A 49 -2.57 -13.74 18.34
N GLY A 50 -3.12 -14.67 17.56
CA GLY A 50 -4.55 -14.96 17.56
C GLY A 50 -5.01 -15.59 18.88
N GLN A 51 -6.31 -15.58 19.11
CA GLN A 51 -6.90 -16.27 20.26
C GLN A 51 -6.80 -17.79 20.06
N VAL A 52 -6.20 -18.48 21.03
CA VAL A 52 -6.18 -19.94 21.07
C VAL A 52 -7.39 -20.41 21.87
N VAL A 53 -8.27 -21.18 21.23
CA VAL A 53 -9.43 -21.80 21.88
C VAL A 53 -9.24 -23.30 21.86
N THR A 54 -9.15 -23.91 23.03
CA THR A 54 -9.17 -25.37 23.19
C THR A 54 -10.63 -25.84 23.16
N ASP A 55 -10.90 -26.85 22.35
CA ASP A 55 -12.24 -27.44 22.23
C ASP A 55 -12.47 -28.50 23.33
N GLU A 56 -13.47 -28.25 24.17
CA GLU A 56 -13.92 -29.17 25.23
C GLU A 56 -15.33 -29.73 24.93
N GLY A 57 -15.78 -29.65 23.67
CA GLY A 57 -17.12 -30.02 23.21
C GLY A 57 -18.00 -28.82 22.84
N ASP A 58 -17.48 -27.59 22.94
CA ASP A 58 -18.16 -26.33 22.66
C ASP A 58 -17.41 -25.44 21.65
N GLY A 59 -16.37 -25.95 20.99
CA GLY A 59 -15.54 -25.18 20.07
C GLY A 59 -16.30 -24.55 18.89
N ALA A 60 -17.32 -25.24 18.37
CA ALA A 60 -18.18 -24.70 17.31
C ALA A 60 -18.97 -23.46 17.76
N ALA A 61 -19.49 -23.48 18.99
CA ALA A 61 -20.20 -22.33 19.55
C ALA A 61 -19.24 -21.15 19.76
N LYS A 62 -18.07 -21.41 20.36
CA LYS A 62 -17.02 -20.38 20.59
C LYS A 62 -16.50 -19.75 19.29
N LEU A 63 -16.39 -20.52 18.20
CA LEU A 63 -16.01 -19.99 16.90
C LEU A 63 -17.07 -19.04 16.32
N VAL A 64 -18.34 -19.45 16.35
CA VAL A 64 -19.45 -18.61 15.88
C VAL A 64 -19.53 -17.32 16.69
N GLU A 65 -19.37 -17.42 18.02
CA GLU A 65 -19.33 -16.26 18.92
C GLU A 65 -18.24 -15.26 18.53
N TYR A 66 -17.03 -15.74 18.24
CA TYR A 66 -15.93 -14.91 17.77
C TYR A 66 -16.24 -14.23 16.43
N LEU A 67 -16.78 -14.96 15.46
CA LEU A 67 -17.09 -14.42 14.13
C LEU A 67 -18.17 -13.33 14.17
N VAL A 68 -19.21 -13.52 14.98
CA VAL A 68 -20.25 -12.50 15.24
C VAL A 68 -19.64 -11.28 15.94
N GLY A 69 -18.83 -11.50 16.98
CA GLY A 69 -18.18 -10.43 17.74
C GLY A 69 -17.24 -9.56 16.91
N GLN A 70 -16.54 -10.16 15.93
CA GLN A 70 -15.66 -9.45 14.99
C GLN A 70 -16.40 -8.93 13.74
N LYS A 71 -17.73 -9.11 13.65
CA LYS A 71 -18.57 -8.73 12.50
C LYS A 71 -18.09 -9.34 11.18
N LEU A 72 -17.66 -10.60 11.25
CA LEU A 72 -17.24 -11.40 10.10
C LEU A 72 -18.40 -12.22 9.50
N ILE A 73 -19.47 -12.42 10.28
CA ILE A 73 -20.78 -12.97 9.90
C ILE A 73 -21.91 -12.21 10.58
#